data_AF-A0A9X5CT55-F1
#
_entry.id   AF-A0A9X5CT55-F1
#
_cell.length_a   1.000
_cell.length_b   1.000
_cell.length_c   1.000
_cell.angle_alpha   90.00
_cell.angle_beta   90.00
_cell.angle_gamma   90.00
#
_symmetry.space_group_name_H-M   'P 1'
#
loop_
_entity.id
_entity.type
_entity.pdbx_description
1 polymer ?
#
loop_
_entity_poly.entity_id
_entity_poly.type
_entity_poly.pdbx_seq_one_letter_code
_entity_poly.pdbx_strand_id
1 'polypeptide(L)'
;MGIQNPSVPLRTPTRVAGNKHPNRVHRTTGGLEHDNTRHTTRFVVIGSHLAQHPELSLLAIGLGTHLQSLPKGAPADIKTLVARFPEGATRIAAALRELESHGYLRRERVRTPSGRIVTRTISCNQPTAVRQRAEQPCRESAPPAPSAPREKRVRKALPAVPRPAYSGPGLLQAATDLLADLRRHDSRLLLSAEDTAHLAPGVAAWLERDVTPAAVRRALTADLPPEGLRRPAALLAHRLAAQLP
;
A
#
# COMPACT_ATOMS: atom_id res chain seq x y z
N MET A 1 -70.60 -28.69 3.91
CA MET A 1 -69.74 -27.78 3.13
C MET A 1 -68.30 -28.10 3.56
N GLY A 2 -67.54 -29.03 3.01
CA GLY A 2 -67.41 -29.42 1.61
C GLY A 2 -66.24 -28.65 0.99
N ILE A 3 -65.01 -29.15 1.11
CA ILE A 3 -63.94 -29.08 0.09
C ILE A 3 -62.77 -29.99 0.50
N GLN A 4 -62.63 -31.06 -0.27
CA GLN A 4 -61.37 -31.79 -0.47
C GLN A 4 -60.41 -30.89 -1.25
N ASN A 5 -59.11 -31.01 -1.02
CA ASN A 5 -58.15 -31.11 -2.12
C ASN A 5 -56.74 -31.53 -1.64
N PRO A 6 -55.94 -32.09 -2.57
CA PRO A 6 -55.22 -33.34 -2.40
C PRO A 6 -53.72 -33.10 -2.71
N SER A 7 -52.99 -34.14 -3.10
CA SER A 7 -51.59 -34.10 -3.56
C SER A 7 -50.55 -34.46 -2.51
N VAL A 8 -50.69 -35.68 -2.00
CA VAL A 8 -49.53 -36.50 -1.64
C VAL A 8 -49.00 -37.12 -2.94
N PRO A 9 -47.73 -36.93 -3.34
CA PRO A 9 -47.18 -37.69 -4.45
C PRO A 9 -46.96 -39.13 -4.01
N LEU A 10 -47.67 -40.05 -4.66
CA LEU A 10 -47.47 -41.49 -4.57
C LEU A 10 -46.03 -41.84 -5.00
N ARG A 11 -45.35 -42.62 -4.16
CA ARG A 11 -44.05 -43.22 -4.47
C ARG A 11 -44.21 -44.11 -5.69
N THR A 12 -43.54 -43.76 -6.79
CA THR A 12 -43.34 -44.68 -7.92
C THR A 12 -42.30 -45.72 -7.52
N PRO A 13 -42.57 -47.03 -7.65
CA PRO A 13 -41.53 -48.03 -7.46
C PRO A 13 -40.58 -48.01 -8.66
N THR A 14 -39.30 -48.07 -8.34
CA THR A 14 -38.17 -48.07 -9.26
C THR A 14 -38.23 -49.27 -10.19
N ARG A 15 -38.20 -49.04 -11.50
CA ARG A 15 -38.03 -50.09 -12.51
C ARG A 15 -36.60 -50.63 -12.41
N VAL A 16 -36.45 -51.89 -12.00
CA VAL A 16 -35.19 -52.64 -12.07
C VAL A 16 -34.88 -52.88 -13.55
N ALA A 17 -33.98 -52.08 -14.11
CA ALA A 17 -33.35 -52.36 -15.39
C ALA A 17 -32.09 -53.20 -15.12
N GLY A 18 -32.08 -54.41 -15.67
CA GLY A 18 -31.06 -55.43 -15.46
C GLY A 18 -29.64 -54.98 -15.83
N ASN A 19 -28.71 -55.42 -14.99
CA ASN A 19 -27.27 -55.35 -15.18
C ASN A 19 -26.83 -55.93 -16.53
N LYS A 20 -26.07 -55.15 -17.31
CA LYS A 20 -25.05 -55.67 -18.25
C LYS A 20 -23.98 -54.61 -18.55
N HIS A 21 -23.10 -54.38 -17.57
CA HIS A 21 -21.77 -53.81 -17.83
C HIS A 21 -20.74 -54.68 -17.10
N PRO A 22 -20.07 -55.63 -17.80
CA PRO A 22 -18.97 -56.34 -17.20
C PRO A 22 -17.79 -55.38 -17.14
N ASN A 23 -17.25 -55.21 -15.93
CA ASN A 23 -15.93 -54.66 -15.66
C ASN A 23 -15.76 -53.14 -15.80
N ARG A 24 -16.63 -52.33 -15.16
CA ARG A 24 -16.18 -51.01 -14.69
C ARG A 24 -15.40 -51.23 -13.40
N VAL A 25 -14.11 -51.55 -13.54
CA VAL A 25 -13.13 -51.45 -12.45
C VAL A 25 -13.32 -50.07 -11.82
N HIS A 26 -14.00 -50.02 -10.67
CA HIS A 26 -13.97 -48.85 -9.81
C HIS A 26 -12.52 -48.76 -9.35
N ARG A 27 -11.71 -48.03 -10.12
CA ARG A 27 -10.52 -47.40 -9.57
C ARG A 27 -11.09 -46.52 -8.46
N THR A 28 -11.06 -47.02 -7.23
CA THR A 28 -11.13 -46.17 -6.04
C THR A 28 -9.91 -45.27 -6.16
N THR A 29 -10.10 -44.15 -6.86
CA THR A 29 -9.13 -43.07 -6.97
C THR A 29 -8.84 -42.68 -5.54
N GLY A 30 -7.61 -42.92 -5.08
CA GLY A 30 -7.20 -42.59 -3.72
C GLY A 30 -7.56 -41.13 -3.43
N GLY A 31 -8.56 -40.94 -2.60
CA GLY A 31 -9.13 -39.64 -2.25
C GLY A 31 -9.24 -39.54 -0.73
N LEU A 32 -9.35 -38.32 -0.22
CA LEU A 32 -9.47 -38.08 1.21
C LEU A 32 -10.87 -38.48 1.69
N GLU A 33 -10.97 -39.57 2.45
CA GLU A 33 -12.17 -39.91 3.19
C GLU A 33 -12.21 -39.08 4.48
N HIS A 34 -13.35 -38.45 4.75
CA HIS A 34 -13.51 -37.59 5.92
C HIS A 34 -14.31 -38.34 6.99
N ASP A 35 -13.66 -38.66 8.11
CA ASP A 35 -14.34 -39.05 9.34
C ASP A 35 -14.59 -37.80 10.20
N ASN A 36 -15.76 -37.19 10.03
CA ASN A 36 -16.09 -35.90 10.65
C ASN A 36 -16.87 -36.10 11.95
N THR A 37 -16.24 -35.81 13.08
CA THR A 37 -16.94 -35.67 14.37
C THR A 37 -17.41 -34.22 14.56
N ARG A 38 -18.67 -34.03 14.98
CA ARG A 38 -19.21 -32.69 15.24
C ARG A 38 -18.59 -32.10 16.50
N HIS A 39 -17.81 -31.02 16.36
CA HIS A 39 -17.35 -30.22 17.50
C HIS A 39 -18.42 -29.20 17.92
N THR A 40 -18.70 -29.12 19.23
CA THR A 40 -19.68 -28.19 19.80
C THR A 40 -19.04 -27.07 20.62
N THR A 41 -17.76 -27.20 20.99
CA THR A 41 -17.02 -26.19 21.78
C THR A 41 -15.62 -25.97 21.22
N ARG A 42 -15.05 -24.79 21.46
CA ARG A 42 -13.64 -24.44 21.15
C ARG A 42 -13.25 -24.63 19.68
N PHE A 43 -14.20 -24.40 18.76
CA PHE A 43 -13.94 -24.39 17.33
C PHE A 43 -14.10 -22.98 16.76
N VAL A 44 -13.44 -22.72 15.64
CA VAL A 44 -13.64 -21.50 14.84
C VAL A 44 -14.00 -21.92 13.42
N VAL A 45 -14.98 -21.22 12.85
CA VAL A 45 -15.35 -21.40 11.44
C VAL A 45 -14.39 -20.60 10.59
N ILE A 46 -13.60 -21.30 9.78
CA ILE A 46 -12.66 -20.70 8.84
C ILE A 46 -13.29 -20.71 7.45
N GLY A 47 -13.27 -19.57 6.76
CA GLY A 47 -13.75 -19.47 5.38
C GLY A 47 -12.89 -20.27 4.41
N SER A 48 -13.52 -20.94 3.43
CA SER A 48 -12.82 -21.66 2.36
C SER A 48 -11.87 -20.76 1.57
N HIS A 49 -12.19 -19.47 1.43
CA HIS A 49 -11.31 -18.50 0.77
C HIS A 49 -9.94 -18.38 1.42
N LEU A 50 -9.82 -18.63 2.73
CA LEU A 50 -8.54 -18.59 3.45
C LEU A 50 -7.91 -19.98 3.43
N ALA A 51 -8.69 -21.01 3.74
CA ALA A 51 -8.19 -22.39 3.84
C ALA A 51 -7.69 -22.95 2.50
N GLN A 52 -8.24 -22.48 1.38
CA GLN A 52 -7.92 -22.93 0.02
C GLN A 52 -7.36 -21.81 -0.85
N HIS A 53 -6.77 -20.78 -0.23
CA HIS A 53 -6.27 -19.64 -0.98
C HIS A 53 -5.12 -20.04 -1.93
N PRO A 54 -5.21 -19.75 -3.25
CA PRO A 54 -4.24 -20.25 -4.22
C PRO A 54 -2.88 -19.54 -4.15
N GLU A 55 -2.85 -18.28 -3.71
CA GLU A 55 -1.64 -17.44 -3.72
C GLU A 55 -0.97 -17.31 -2.33
N LEU A 56 -1.61 -17.81 -1.26
CA LEU A 56 -1.02 -17.75 0.07
C LEU A 56 -0.17 -18.99 0.32
N SER A 57 0.96 -18.80 1.01
CA SER A 57 1.71 -19.94 1.52
C SER A 57 0.91 -20.71 2.59
N LEU A 58 1.17 -22.02 2.71
CA LEU A 58 0.56 -22.82 3.79
C LEU A 58 0.86 -22.26 5.19
N LEU A 59 2.03 -21.63 5.36
CA LEU A 59 2.38 -20.95 6.60
C LEU A 59 1.48 -19.74 6.84
N ALA A 60 1.20 -18.93 5.81
CA ALA A 60 0.24 -17.83 5.89
C ALA A 60 -1.18 -18.33 6.18
N ILE A 61 -1.65 -19.40 5.53
CA ILE A 61 -2.97 -20.00 5.80
C ILE A 61 -3.06 -20.49 7.25
N GLY A 62 -2.02 -21.19 7.73
CA GLY A 62 -1.93 -21.68 9.11
C GLY A 62 -1.90 -20.54 10.13
N LEU A 63 -1.12 -19.49 9.87
CA LEU A 63 -1.10 -18.30 10.72
C LEU A 63 -2.46 -17.57 10.70
N GLY A 64 -3.09 -17.42 9.54
CA GLY A 64 -4.42 -16.81 9.42
C GLY A 64 -5.46 -17.57 10.24
N THR A 65 -5.45 -18.90 10.15
CA THR A 65 -6.32 -19.79 10.92
C THR A 65 -6.06 -19.65 12.42
N HIS A 66 -4.78 -19.62 12.84
CA HIS A 66 -4.42 -19.42 14.23
C HIS A 66 -4.91 -18.07 14.76
N LEU A 67 -4.69 -16.99 14.01
CA LEU A 67 -5.10 -15.65 14.41
C LEU A 67 -6.63 -15.52 14.56
N GLN A 68 -7.41 -16.19 13.72
CA GLN A 68 -8.88 -16.23 13.85
C GLN A 68 -9.35 -17.03 15.07
N SER A 69 -8.54 -17.98 15.54
CA SER A 69 -8.83 -18.75 16.76
C SER A 69 -8.56 -18.00 18.07
N LEU A 70 -7.80 -16.90 18.02
CA LEU A 70 -7.39 -16.16 19.21
C LEU A 70 -8.52 -15.26 19.76
N PRO A 71 -8.59 -15.07 21.09
CA PRO A 71 -9.50 -14.10 21.68
C PRO A 71 -9.08 -12.67 21.30
N LYS A 72 -10.05 -11.75 21.32
CA LYS A 72 -9.80 -10.33 21.07
C LYS A 72 -8.72 -9.79 22.02
N GLY A 73 -7.69 -9.15 21.47
CA GLY A 73 -6.60 -8.56 22.23
C GLY A 73 -5.41 -9.49 22.52
N ALA A 74 -5.45 -10.74 22.04
CA ALA A 74 -4.29 -11.63 22.12
C ALA A 74 -3.09 -11.05 21.35
N PRO A 75 -1.85 -11.25 21.85
CA PRO A 75 -0.65 -10.83 21.14
C PRO A 75 -0.47 -11.63 19.85
N ALA A 76 -0.31 -10.91 18.75
CA ALA A 76 -0.09 -11.43 17.40
C ALA A 76 1.20 -10.86 16.80
N ASP A 77 2.21 -10.62 17.64
CA ASP A 77 3.50 -10.10 17.22
C ASP A 77 4.43 -11.24 16.77
N ILE A 78 5.47 -10.88 16.01
CA ILE A 78 6.42 -11.86 15.47
C ILE A 78 7.09 -12.63 16.60
N LYS A 79 7.42 -11.96 17.71
CA LYS A 79 8.09 -12.59 18.86
C LYS A 79 7.22 -13.67 19.50
N THR A 80 5.94 -13.39 19.75
CA THR A 80 5.03 -14.38 20.35
C THR A 80 4.77 -15.54 19.41
N LEU A 81 4.66 -15.28 18.10
CA LEU A 81 4.44 -16.33 17.12
C LEU A 81 5.67 -17.24 16.96
N VAL A 82 6.89 -16.68 16.95
CA VAL A 82 8.15 -17.45 16.91
C VAL A 82 8.31 -18.31 18.17
N ALA A 83 7.89 -17.82 19.33
CA ALA A 83 7.94 -18.60 20.56
C ALA A 83 6.95 -19.79 20.56
N ARG A 84 5.90 -19.75 19.72
CA ARG A 84 4.83 -20.75 19.70
C ARG A 84 4.97 -21.78 18.58
N PHE A 85 5.50 -21.39 17.42
CA PHE A 85 5.61 -22.26 16.25
C PHE A 85 7.06 -22.62 15.97
N PRO A 86 7.34 -23.83 15.43
CA PRO A 86 8.68 -24.24 15.02
C PRO A 86 9.11 -23.57 13.71
N GLU A 87 8.90 -22.26 13.59
CA GLU A 87 9.12 -21.47 12.39
C GLU A 87 10.01 -20.26 12.68
N GLY A 88 10.88 -19.93 11.72
CA GLY A 88 11.81 -18.81 11.88
C GLY A 88 11.12 -17.45 11.81
N ALA A 89 11.67 -16.46 12.52
CA ALA A 89 11.15 -15.09 12.54
C ALA A 89 10.95 -14.49 11.15
N THR A 90 11.87 -14.78 10.21
CA THR A 90 11.78 -14.31 8.82
C THR A 90 10.58 -14.90 8.08
N ARG A 91 10.30 -16.20 8.27
CA ARG A 91 9.16 -16.89 7.63
C ARG A 91 7.84 -16.41 8.19
N ILE A 92 7.75 -16.26 9.52
CA ILE A 92 6.57 -15.69 10.18
C ILE A 92 6.32 -14.25 9.71
N ALA A 93 7.37 -13.43 9.63
CA ALA A 93 7.24 -12.06 9.12
C ALA A 93 6.78 -12.03 7.65
N ALA A 94 7.28 -12.95 6.80
CA ALA A 94 6.87 -13.06 5.41
C ALA A 94 5.38 -13.45 5.29
N ALA A 95 4.95 -14.48 6.01
CA ALA A 95 3.56 -14.91 5.99
C ALA A 95 2.58 -13.86 6.55
N LEU A 96 2.98 -13.10 7.58
CA LEU A 96 2.18 -11.97 8.04
C LEU A 96 2.04 -10.88 6.96
N ARG A 97 3.09 -10.63 6.17
CA ARG A 97 3.02 -9.69 5.02
C ARG A 97 2.12 -10.21 3.91
N GLU A 98 2.16 -11.51 3.61
CA GLU A 98 1.24 -12.13 2.65
C GLU A 98 -0.22 -11.91 3.09
N LEU A 99 -0.53 -12.21 4.36
CA LEU A 99 -1.88 -11.98 4.90
C LEU A 99 -2.31 -10.50 4.83
N GLU A 100 -1.39 -9.55 5.02
CA GLU A 100 -1.67 -8.13 4.84
C GLU A 100 -1.97 -7.78 3.38
N SER A 101 -1.14 -8.24 2.45
CA SER A 101 -1.28 -7.97 1.01
C SER A 101 -2.61 -8.49 0.46
N HIS A 102 -3.07 -9.65 0.93
CA HIS A 102 -4.37 -10.22 0.53
C HIS A 102 -5.55 -9.73 1.37
N GLY A 103 -5.33 -8.82 2.32
CA GLY A 103 -6.38 -8.17 3.10
C GLY A 103 -6.96 -9.01 4.25
N TYR A 104 -6.32 -10.12 4.60
CA TYR A 104 -6.65 -10.95 5.77
C TYR A 104 -6.16 -10.35 7.09
N LEU A 105 -5.16 -9.47 7.03
CA LEU A 105 -4.60 -8.79 8.19
C LEU A 105 -4.58 -7.27 7.95
N ARG A 106 -4.90 -6.50 9.00
CA ARG A 106 -4.71 -5.05 9.03
C ARG A 106 -3.98 -4.67 10.31
N ARG A 107 -2.95 -3.83 10.21
CA ARG A 107 -2.24 -3.26 11.36
C ARG A 107 -2.65 -1.80 11.52
N GLU A 108 -3.32 -1.49 12.62
CA GLU A 108 -3.68 -0.13 12.98
C GLU A 108 -2.77 0.36 14.11
N ARG A 109 -2.25 1.58 13.99
CA ARG A 109 -1.48 2.23 15.06
C ARG A 109 -2.44 3.09 15.86
N VAL A 110 -2.87 2.58 17.01
CA VAL A 110 -3.81 3.28 17.89
C VAL A 110 -3.01 4.01 18.97
N ARG A 111 -3.24 5.31 19.11
CA ARG A 111 -2.78 6.06 20.30
C ARG A 111 -3.70 5.70 21.45
N THR A 112 -3.14 5.08 22.49
CA THR A 112 -3.87 4.83 23.72
C THR A 112 -4.12 6.16 24.45
N PRO A 113 -5.14 6.24 25.33
CA PRO A 113 -5.38 7.42 26.17
C PRO A 113 -4.18 7.83 27.02
N SER A 114 -3.27 6.89 27.28
CA SER A 114 -1.98 7.08 27.97
C SER A 114 -0.86 7.65 27.08
N GLY A 115 -1.15 8.06 25.85
CA GLY A 115 -0.18 8.63 24.91
C GLY A 115 0.77 7.62 24.25
N ARG A 116 0.63 6.32 24.54
CA ARG A 116 1.46 5.26 23.92
C ARG A 116 0.85 4.84 22.57
N ILE A 117 1.69 4.63 21.56
CA ILE A 117 1.24 4.09 20.27
C ILE A 117 1.31 2.57 20.35
N VAL A 118 0.16 1.90 20.25
CA VAL A 118 0.05 0.44 20.24
C VAL A 118 -0.35 -0.03 18.84
N THR A 119 0.35 -1.03 18.32
CA THR A 119 -0.02 -1.69 17.07
C THR A 119 -1.11 -2.71 17.35
N ARG A 120 -2.31 -2.48 16.81
CA ARG A 120 -3.44 -3.41 16.87
C ARG A 120 -3.49 -4.22 15.58
N THR A 121 -3.37 -5.54 15.72
CA THR A 121 -3.55 -6.48 14.61
C THR A 121 -5.01 -6.88 14.52
N ILE A 122 -5.66 -6.55 13.40
CA ILE A 122 -7.05 -6.90 13.09
C ILE A 122 -7.03 -8.01 12.05
N SER A 123 -7.56 -9.18 12.42
CA SER A 123 -7.81 -10.28 11.48
C SER A 123 -9.15 -10.07 10.80
N CYS A 124 -9.17 -10.08 9.46
CA CYS A 124 -10.38 -9.91 8.65
C CYS A 124 -10.82 -11.28 8.14
N ASN A 125 -12.05 -11.70 8.49
CA ASN A 125 -12.59 -12.98 8.02
C ASN A 125 -13.09 -12.92 6.57
N GLN A 126 -13.25 -11.75 5.95
CA GLN A 126 -13.58 -11.64 4.52
C GLN A 126 -12.81 -10.47 3.88
N PRO A 127 -11.90 -10.74 2.94
CA PRO A 127 -11.12 -9.68 2.28
C PRO A 127 -11.93 -8.92 1.20
N THR A 128 -13.00 -9.50 0.66
CA THR A 128 -13.77 -8.92 -0.45
C THR A 128 -14.62 -7.71 -0.01
N ALA A 129 -15.22 -7.77 1.19
CA ALA A 129 -15.95 -6.63 1.77
C ALA A 129 -15.05 -5.41 2.02
N VAL A 130 -13.74 -5.65 2.15
CA VAL A 130 -12.73 -4.64 2.38
C VAL A 130 -12.31 -3.94 1.08
N ARG A 131 -12.31 -4.65 -0.07
CA ARG A 131 -12.15 -4.00 -1.40
C ARG A 131 -13.37 -3.16 -1.76
N GLN A 132 -14.59 -3.67 -1.53
CA GLN A 132 -15.82 -2.90 -1.81
C GLN A 132 -16.00 -1.68 -0.90
N ARG A 133 -15.57 -1.75 0.37
CA ARG A 133 -15.55 -0.57 1.27
C ARG A 133 -14.45 0.44 0.93
N ALA A 134 -13.39 0.03 0.22
CA ALA A 134 -12.42 0.97 -0.34
C ALA A 134 -12.92 1.63 -1.64
N GLU A 135 -13.89 1.03 -2.33
CA GLU A 135 -14.42 1.48 -3.63
C GLU A 135 -15.76 2.23 -3.57
N GLN A 136 -16.51 2.19 -2.45
CA GLN A 136 -17.69 3.05 -2.24
C GLN A 136 -17.27 4.42 -1.69
N PRO A 137 -17.45 5.53 -2.43
CA PRO A 137 -17.20 6.87 -1.90
C PRO A 137 -18.40 7.30 -1.06
N CYS A 138 -18.46 6.88 0.20
CA CYS A 138 -19.22 7.63 1.19
C CYS A 138 -18.42 8.88 1.55
N ARG A 139 -18.92 10.02 1.05
CA ARG A 139 -18.77 11.32 1.73
C ARG A 139 -19.19 11.15 3.20
N GLU A 140 -18.59 11.99 4.04
CA GLU A 140 -18.82 12.14 5.48
C GLU A 140 -17.92 11.32 6.42
N SER A 141 -17.04 12.07 7.09
CA SER A 141 -16.32 11.77 8.34
C SER A 141 -15.14 10.79 8.29
N ALA A 142 -13.96 11.35 8.02
CA ALA A 142 -12.66 10.69 8.14
C ALA A 142 -12.16 10.59 9.59
N PRO A 143 -11.70 9.40 10.03
CA PRO A 143 -10.55 9.23 10.91
C PRO A 143 -9.31 8.76 10.11
N PRO A 144 -8.08 9.04 10.58
CA PRO A 144 -6.89 9.06 9.74
C PRO A 144 -6.31 7.66 9.51
N ALA A 145 -6.16 7.31 8.23
CA ALA A 145 -5.36 6.18 7.78
C ALA A 145 -3.85 6.52 7.77
N PRO A 146 -2.97 5.50 7.85
CA PRO A 146 -1.58 5.63 8.27
C PRO A 146 -0.62 6.05 7.15
N SER A 147 0.32 6.94 7.47
CA SER A 147 1.60 7.12 6.77
C SER A 147 2.52 5.91 7.11
N ALA A 148 3.38 5.38 6.23
CA ALA A 148 4.05 5.99 5.11
C ALA A 148 4.61 4.93 4.12
N PRO A 149 4.55 5.13 2.80
CA PRO A 149 5.77 5.04 1.99
C PRO A 149 6.70 6.15 2.49
N ARG A 150 7.93 5.79 2.89
CA ARG A 150 9.01 6.68 3.36
C ARG A 150 8.65 8.15 3.21
N GLU A 151 8.40 8.83 4.33
CA GLU A 151 8.34 10.29 4.36
C GLU A 151 9.57 10.83 3.61
N LYS A 152 9.37 11.21 2.34
CA LYS A 152 10.01 12.41 1.84
C LYS A 152 9.57 13.45 2.84
N ARG A 153 10.44 13.72 3.81
CA ARG A 153 10.42 14.92 4.67
C ARG A 153 9.72 15.98 3.84
N VAL A 154 8.53 16.42 4.25
CA VAL A 154 7.88 17.55 3.58
C VAL A 154 8.84 18.71 3.76
N ARG A 155 9.78 18.83 2.82
CA ARG A 155 10.68 19.96 2.70
C ARG A 155 9.69 21.10 2.51
N LYS A 156 9.71 22.04 3.46
CA LYS A 156 8.95 23.29 3.37
C LYS A 156 8.96 23.71 1.91
N ALA A 157 7.77 23.75 1.28
CA ALA A 157 7.66 23.89 -0.17
C ALA A 157 8.57 25.01 -0.63
N LEU A 158 9.45 24.72 -1.59
CA LEU A 158 10.30 25.74 -2.19
C LEU A 158 9.36 26.83 -2.75
N PRO A 159 9.75 28.11 -2.65
CA PRO A 159 8.89 29.19 -3.12
C PRO A 159 8.53 28.96 -4.59
N ALA A 160 7.33 29.39 -4.97
CA ALA A 160 6.84 29.25 -6.34
C ALA A 160 7.79 30.00 -7.27
N VAL A 161 8.28 29.29 -8.28
CA VAL A 161 9.21 29.81 -9.28
C VAL A 161 8.37 30.19 -10.52
N PRO A 162 8.67 31.32 -11.19
CA PRO A 162 7.97 31.69 -12.42
C PRO A 162 8.10 30.57 -13.47
N ARG A 163 7.04 30.36 -14.25
CA ARG A 163 7.01 29.35 -15.31
C ARG A 163 7.08 30.05 -16.66
N PRO A 164 7.84 29.52 -17.63
CA PRO A 164 7.90 30.10 -18.97
C PRO A 164 6.56 29.89 -19.68
N ALA A 165 6.20 30.81 -20.59
CA ALA A 165 5.04 30.62 -21.46
C ALA A 165 5.30 29.51 -22.49
N TYR A 166 6.56 29.35 -22.91
CA TYR A 166 7.01 28.26 -23.78
C TYR A 166 7.95 27.28 -23.05
N SER A 167 7.45 26.08 -22.74
CA SER A 167 8.22 25.00 -22.09
C SER A 167 8.82 24.03 -23.12
N GLY A 168 9.73 24.52 -23.97
CA GLY A 168 10.48 23.66 -24.87
C GLY A 168 11.49 22.78 -24.13
N PRO A 169 11.65 21.48 -24.46
CA PRO A 169 12.59 20.60 -23.76
C PRO A 169 14.05 21.08 -23.85
N GLY A 170 14.45 21.72 -24.95
CA GLY A 170 15.79 22.31 -25.09
C GLY A 170 16.04 23.51 -24.17
N LEU A 171 15.00 24.28 -23.86
CA LEU A 171 15.08 25.45 -22.99
C LEU A 171 15.18 25.03 -21.51
N LEU A 172 14.41 24.02 -21.11
CA LEU A 172 14.54 23.40 -19.78
C LEU A 172 15.88 22.69 -19.59
N GLN A 173 16.43 22.08 -20.64
CA GLN A 173 17.76 21.47 -20.60
C GLN A 173 18.84 22.54 -20.41
N ALA A 174 18.82 23.62 -21.20
CA ALA A 174 19.75 24.74 -21.05
C ALA A 174 19.69 25.39 -19.66
N ALA A 175 18.48 25.51 -19.09
CA ALA A 175 18.27 25.98 -17.72
C ALA A 175 18.88 25.03 -16.67
N THR A 176 18.75 23.72 -16.87
CA THR A 176 19.31 22.69 -15.99
C THR A 176 20.84 22.68 -16.06
N ASP A 177 21.41 22.80 -17.25
CA ASP A 177 22.86 22.85 -17.47
C ASP A 177 23.46 24.11 -16.82
N LEU A 178 22.78 25.26 -16.93
CA LEU A 178 23.16 26.50 -16.24
C LEU A 178 23.17 26.31 -14.72
N LEU A 179 22.15 25.68 -14.14
CA LEU A 179 22.09 25.40 -12.70
C LEU A 179 23.18 24.41 -12.24
N ALA A 180 23.52 23.42 -13.07
CA ALA A 180 24.62 22.49 -12.80
C ALA A 180 25.99 23.20 -12.82
N ASP A 181 26.14 24.20 -13.69
CA ASP A 181 27.35 25.00 -13.82
C ASP A 181 27.58 25.96 -12.64
N LEU A 182 26.52 26.39 -11.94
CA LEU A 182 26.63 27.23 -10.75
C LEU A 182 27.49 26.59 -9.65
N ARG A 183 27.43 25.26 -9.49
CA ARG A 183 28.24 24.53 -8.51
C ARG A 183 29.75 24.66 -8.78
N ARG A 184 30.16 24.85 -10.04
CA ARG A 184 31.58 25.03 -10.39
C ARG A 184 32.11 26.40 -9.99
N HIS A 185 31.22 27.37 -9.78
CA HIS A 185 31.57 28.76 -9.52
C HIS A 185 31.40 29.13 -8.05
N ASP A 186 30.42 28.53 -7.38
CA ASP A 186 30.28 28.61 -5.93
C ASP A 186 29.94 27.24 -5.35
N SER A 187 30.92 26.66 -4.63
CA SER A 187 30.80 25.34 -4.00
C SER A 187 29.78 25.31 -2.85
N ARG A 188 29.31 26.47 -2.38
CA ARG A 188 28.29 26.60 -1.32
C ARG A 188 26.86 26.40 -1.85
N LEU A 189 26.65 26.48 -3.17
CA LEU A 189 25.36 26.27 -3.82
C LEU A 189 25.14 24.78 -4.16
N LEU A 190 25.07 23.94 -3.12
CA LEU A 190 24.75 22.53 -3.29
C LEU A 190 23.25 22.34 -3.56
N LEU A 191 22.91 22.12 -4.83
CA LEU A 191 21.55 21.82 -5.28
C LEU A 191 21.36 20.31 -5.44
N SER A 192 20.26 19.78 -4.89
CA SER A 192 19.81 18.41 -5.18
C SER A 192 19.20 18.34 -6.58
N ALA A 193 19.18 17.16 -7.21
CA ALA A 193 18.46 16.95 -8.47
C ALA A 193 16.98 17.38 -8.39
N GLU A 194 16.33 17.19 -7.24
CA GLU A 194 14.95 17.66 -6.99
C GLU A 194 14.87 19.19 -6.94
N ASP A 195 15.88 19.86 -6.39
CA ASP A 195 15.91 21.32 -6.29
C ASP A 195 16.20 21.94 -7.66
N THR A 196 17.09 21.34 -8.45
CA THR A 196 17.38 21.76 -9.83
C THR A 196 16.14 21.64 -10.72
N ALA A 197 15.39 20.52 -10.61
CA ALA A 197 14.14 20.34 -11.34
C ALA A 197 13.07 21.37 -10.95
N HIS A 198 13.04 21.80 -9.68
CA HIS A 198 12.13 22.86 -9.20
C HIS A 198 12.54 24.26 -9.70
N LEU A 199 13.83 24.53 -9.86
CA LEU A 199 14.36 25.84 -10.28
C LEU A 199 14.44 26.01 -11.80
N ALA A 200 14.53 24.92 -12.55
CA ALA A 200 14.68 24.94 -14.01
C ALA A 200 13.59 25.78 -14.72
N PRO A 201 12.29 25.71 -14.35
CA PRO A 201 11.27 26.57 -14.95
C PRO A 201 11.52 28.08 -14.74
N GLY A 202 12.13 28.50 -13.63
CA GLY A 202 12.39 29.92 -13.39
C GLY A 202 13.53 30.47 -14.20
N VAL A 203 14.60 29.68 -14.30
CA VAL A 203 15.72 30.01 -15.18
C VAL A 203 15.24 30.03 -16.64
N ALA A 204 14.39 29.07 -17.00
CA ALA A 204 13.73 29.05 -18.30
C ALA A 204 12.90 30.32 -18.58
N ALA A 205 12.12 30.79 -17.62
CA ALA A 205 11.37 32.04 -17.75
C ALA A 205 12.25 33.28 -17.93
N TRP A 206 13.48 33.28 -17.40
CA TRP A 206 14.46 34.34 -17.66
C TRP A 206 15.08 34.24 -19.06
N LEU A 207 15.39 33.02 -19.50
CA LEU A 207 15.94 32.77 -20.84
C LEU A 207 14.92 33.11 -21.94
N GLU A 208 13.62 32.88 -21.70
CA GLU A 208 12.54 33.27 -22.62
C GLU A 208 12.43 34.80 -22.80
N ARG A 209 12.93 35.58 -21.84
CA ARG A 209 12.90 37.05 -21.86
C ARG A 209 14.23 37.65 -22.31
N ASP A 210 14.98 36.88 -23.11
CA ASP A 210 16.28 37.24 -23.69
C ASP A 210 17.38 37.60 -22.67
N VAL A 211 17.25 37.15 -21.42
CA VAL A 211 18.32 37.34 -20.43
C VAL A 211 19.44 36.37 -20.71
N THR A 212 20.64 36.88 -21.03
CA THR A 212 21.79 36.03 -21.31
C THR A 212 22.14 35.10 -20.13
N PRO A 213 22.60 33.85 -20.38
CA PRO A 213 23.00 32.91 -19.32
C PRO A 213 24.01 33.49 -18.32
N ALA A 214 24.93 34.35 -18.81
CA ALA A 214 25.90 35.03 -17.97
C ALA A 214 25.29 36.10 -17.05
N ALA A 215 24.20 36.74 -17.45
CA ALA A 215 23.46 37.68 -16.63
C ALA A 215 22.60 36.96 -15.58
N VAL A 216 21.91 35.87 -15.96
CA VAL A 216 21.17 35.01 -15.01
C VAL A 216 22.11 34.51 -13.91
N ARG A 217 23.28 33.97 -14.29
CA ARG A 217 24.29 33.51 -13.34
C ARG A 217 24.74 34.61 -12.39
N ARG A 218 25.05 35.81 -12.91
CA ARG A 218 25.45 36.96 -12.06
C ARG A 218 24.36 37.36 -11.08
N ALA A 219 23.10 37.41 -11.51
CA ALA A 219 21.97 37.73 -10.62
C ALA A 219 21.77 36.67 -9.52
N LEU A 220 21.98 35.39 -9.86
CA LEU A 220 21.87 34.29 -8.90
C LEU A 220 23.03 34.25 -7.90
N THR A 221 24.25 34.68 -8.28
CA THR A 221 25.44 34.66 -7.42
C THR A 221 25.80 35.99 -6.74
N ALA A 222 25.18 37.11 -7.13
CA ALA A 222 25.42 38.43 -6.49
C ALA A 222 24.96 38.45 -5.02
N ASP A 223 25.60 39.19 -4.13
CA ASP A 223 25.15 39.43 -2.74
C ASP A 223 24.75 38.16 -1.95
N LEU A 224 25.53 37.08 -2.06
CA LEU A 224 25.28 35.88 -1.26
C LEU A 224 25.58 36.18 0.22
N PRO A 225 24.68 35.79 1.15
CA PRO A 225 24.91 35.97 2.59
C PRO A 225 26.27 35.39 3.03
N PRO A 226 27.07 36.15 3.79
CA PRO A 226 28.36 35.65 4.30
C PRO A 226 28.16 34.56 5.36
N GLU A 227 27.00 34.52 6.02
CA GLU A 227 26.59 33.48 6.94
C GLU A 227 26.11 32.25 6.17
N GLY A 228 26.73 31.10 6.40
CA GLY A 228 26.54 29.87 5.62
C GLY A 228 25.07 29.56 5.22
N LEU A 229 24.89 29.24 3.93
CA LEU A 229 23.58 29.02 3.33
C LEU A 229 22.90 27.77 3.89
N ARG A 230 21.92 27.94 4.79
CA ARG A 230 21.10 26.82 5.28
C ARG A 230 20.15 26.26 4.22
N ARG A 231 19.76 27.08 3.22
CA ARG A 231 18.80 26.72 2.15
C ARG A 231 19.13 27.41 0.81
N PRO A 232 20.11 26.90 0.04
CA PRO A 232 20.51 27.50 -1.23
C PRO A 232 19.37 27.52 -2.27
N ALA A 233 18.60 26.44 -2.38
CA ALA A 233 17.49 26.34 -3.34
C ALA A 233 16.36 27.35 -3.09
N ALA A 234 16.05 27.66 -1.83
CA ALA A 234 15.00 28.61 -1.48
C ALA A 234 15.40 30.05 -1.81
N LEU A 235 16.68 30.39 -1.63
CA LEU A 235 17.22 31.71 -1.98
C LEU A 235 17.21 31.91 -3.50
N LEU A 236 17.61 30.90 -4.27
CA LEU A 236 17.57 30.96 -5.74
C LEU A 236 16.14 31.06 -6.26
N ALA A 237 15.20 30.29 -5.72
CA ALA A 237 13.78 30.40 -6.07
C ALA A 237 13.21 31.79 -5.75
N HIS A 238 13.57 32.36 -4.59
CA HIS A 238 13.18 33.72 -4.24
C HIS A 238 13.74 34.76 -5.21
N ARG A 239 15.01 34.66 -5.61
CA ARG A 239 15.62 35.58 -6.58
C ARG A 239 15.03 35.46 -7.97
N LEU A 240 14.79 34.24 -8.44
CA LEU A 240 14.13 34.01 -9.73
C LEU A 240 12.73 34.64 -9.78
N ALA A 241 12.02 34.70 -8.65
CA ALA A 241 10.72 35.34 -8.54
C ALA A 241 10.80 36.86 -8.33
N ALA A 242 11.72 37.35 -7.49
CA ALA A 242 11.79 38.76 -7.08
C ALA A 242 12.59 39.66 -8.04
N GLN A 243 13.56 39.09 -8.76
CA GLN A 243 14.43 39.83 -9.69
C GLN A 243 14.08 39.55 -11.16
N LEU A 244 12.93 38.93 -11.42
CA LEU A 244 12.43 38.70 -12.77
C LEU A 244 12.28 40.07 -13.46
N PRO A 245 12.96 40.33 -14.59
CA PRO A 245 12.90 41.62 -15.29
C PRO A 245 11.55 41.92 -15.95
#